data_AF-A0A524ITK8-F1
#
_entry.id   AF-A0A524ITK8-F1
#
_cell.length_a   1.000
_cell.length_b   1.000
_cell.length_c   1.000
_cell.angle_alpha   90.00
_cell.angle_beta   90.00
_cell.angle_gamma   90.00
#
_symmetry.space_group_name_H-M   'P 1'
#
loop_
_entity.id
_entity.type
_entity.pdbx_description
1 polymer ?
#
loop_
_entity_poly.entity_id
_entity_poly.type
_entity_poly.pdbx_seq_one_letter_code
_entity_poly.pdbx_strand_id
1 'polypeptide(L)'
;MRHWARAVGAARSGNLENARRDLARVAQIAEESRDEPDVWFRNTVQVLRLEAEAWLALAEGYDDRALDLMHAAAAIEDQTDKSSLSPGRVLPVHEQLGDMLLELGQAEEAFREYAESLGHAARRFNSIYGMARSAQAWGRGDLAAHSYRLLLELAVPDSPRPEVAEARKFLALAE
;
A
#
# COMPACT_ATOMS: atom_id res chain seq x y z
N MET A 1 -0.30 -12.29 -10.21
CA MET A 1 0.74 -11.69 -9.34
C MET A 1 2.00 -11.21 -10.09
N ARG A 2 2.69 -12.04 -10.91
CA ARG A 2 3.91 -11.60 -11.64
C ARG A 2 3.71 -10.32 -12.48
N HIS A 3 2.68 -10.28 -13.30
CA HIS A 3 2.41 -9.12 -14.18
C HIS A 3 2.05 -7.88 -13.36
N TRP A 4 1.23 -8.04 -12.31
CA TRP A 4 0.91 -6.96 -11.37
C TRP A 4 2.17 -6.35 -10.74
N ALA A 5 3.05 -7.17 -10.15
CA ALA A 5 4.26 -6.66 -9.50
C ALA A 5 5.17 -5.90 -10.48
N ARG A 6 5.25 -6.38 -11.73
CA ARG A 6 5.98 -5.69 -12.81
C ARG A 6 5.30 -4.38 -13.21
N ALA A 7 3.97 -4.37 -13.31
CA ALA A 7 3.22 -3.17 -13.68
C ALA A 7 3.39 -2.06 -12.64
N VAL A 8 3.18 -2.39 -11.35
CA VAL A 8 3.36 -1.45 -10.23
C VAL A 8 4.82 -0.96 -10.16
N GLY A 9 5.80 -1.86 -10.17
CA GLY A 9 7.21 -1.48 -10.13
C GLY A 9 7.65 -0.63 -11.33
N ALA A 10 7.13 -0.93 -12.53
CA ALA A 10 7.41 -0.14 -13.73
C ALA A 10 6.76 1.25 -13.65
N ALA A 11 5.52 1.35 -13.18
CA ALA A 11 4.84 2.64 -12.99
C ALA A 11 5.60 3.53 -12.01
N ARG A 12 5.95 3.00 -10.83
CA ARG A 12 6.68 3.72 -9.78
C ARG A 12 8.12 4.08 -10.13
N SER A 13 8.69 3.48 -11.17
CA SER A 13 10.02 3.83 -11.71
C SER A 13 9.96 4.68 -12.98
N GLY A 14 8.77 5.12 -13.41
CA GLY A 14 8.57 5.93 -14.61
C GLY A 14 8.66 5.16 -15.93
N ASN A 15 8.74 3.82 -15.90
CA ASN A 15 8.76 2.99 -17.10
C ASN A 15 7.34 2.69 -17.60
N LEU A 16 6.68 3.72 -18.14
CA LEU A 16 5.28 3.67 -18.53
C LEU A 16 4.98 2.63 -19.61
N GLU A 17 5.91 2.36 -20.53
CA GLU A 17 5.74 1.34 -21.58
C GLU A 17 5.60 -0.06 -20.97
N ASN A 18 6.51 -0.42 -20.07
CA ASN A 18 6.44 -1.71 -19.38
C ASN A 18 5.22 -1.80 -18.46
N ALA A 19 4.87 -0.70 -17.78
CA ALA A 19 3.69 -0.65 -16.93
C ALA A 19 2.40 -0.93 -17.72
N ARG A 20 2.20 -0.26 -18.86
CA ARG A 20 1.04 -0.50 -19.74
C ARG A 20 0.99 -1.93 -20.28
N ARG A 21 2.13 -2.47 -20.73
CA ARG A 21 2.19 -3.85 -21.25
C ARG A 21 1.79 -4.88 -20.20
N ASP A 22 2.36 -4.77 -19.00
CA ASP A 22 2.07 -5.73 -17.93
C ASP A 22 0.65 -5.52 -17.35
N LEU A 23 0.15 -4.28 -17.28
CA LEU A 23 -1.25 -3.98 -16.93
C LEU A 23 -2.23 -4.61 -17.93
N ALA A 24 -1.96 -4.55 -19.24
CA ALA A 24 -2.81 -5.19 -20.24
C ALA A 24 -2.97 -6.70 -19.98
N ARG A 25 -1.91 -7.37 -19.53
CA ARG A 25 -1.99 -8.79 -19.15
C ARG A 25 -2.77 -9.02 -17.86
N VAL A 26 -2.65 -8.13 -16.87
CA VAL A 26 -3.49 -8.20 -15.64
C VAL A 26 -4.96 -7.99 -15.98
N ALA A 27 -5.28 -7.02 -16.82
CA ALA A 27 -6.64 -6.73 -17.26
C ALA A 27 -7.26 -7.91 -18.02
N GLN A 28 -6.50 -8.56 -18.90
CA GLN A 28 -6.96 -9.77 -19.59
C GLN A 28 -7.30 -10.89 -18.59
N ILE A 29 -6.46 -11.13 -17.59
CA ILE A 29 -6.71 -12.17 -16.57
C ILE A 29 -7.96 -11.83 -15.75
N ALA A 30 -8.18 -10.55 -15.44
CA ALA A 30 -9.38 -10.10 -14.74
C ALA A 30 -10.66 -10.37 -15.53
N GLU A 31 -10.64 -10.12 -16.84
CA GLU A 31 -11.78 -10.43 -17.71
C GLU A 31 -12.01 -11.95 -17.80
N GLU A 32 -10.93 -12.73 -17.98
CA GLU A 32 -10.99 -14.20 -18.01
C GLU A 32 -11.52 -14.80 -16.69
N SER A 33 -11.35 -14.08 -15.57
CA SER A 33 -11.77 -14.51 -14.23
C SER A 33 -13.12 -13.94 -13.79
N ARG A 34 -13.84 -13.22 -14.67
CA ARG A 34 -15.06 -12.49 -14.31
C ARG A 34 -16.17 -13.40 -13.77
N ASP A 35 -16.29 -14.60 -14.31
CA ASP A 35 -17.30 -15.61 -13.93
C ASP A 35 -16.73 -16.67 -12.97
N GLU A 36 -15.54 -16.45 -12.40
CA GLU A 36 -14.93 -17.37 -11.45
C GLU A 36 -15.83 -17.55 -10.21
N PRO A 37 -16.25 -18.80 -9.87
CA PRO A 37 -17.08 -19.06 -8.69
C PRO A 37 -16.37 -18.76 -7.37
N ASP A 38 -15.04 -18.91 -7.30
CA ASP A 38 -14.28 -18.49 -6.12
C ASP A 38 -14.26 -16.96 -6.00
N VAL A 39 -15.12 -16.43 -5.13
CA VAL A 39 -15.25 -15.00 -4.84
C VAL A 39 -13.93 -14.38 -4.37
N TRP A 40 -13.16 -15.10 -3.56
CA TRP A 40 -11.89 -14.59 -3.05
C TRP A 40 -10.89 -14.44 -4.20
N PHE A 41 -10.79 -15.44 -5.07
CA PHE A 41 -9.91 -15.36 -6.24
C PHE A 41 -10.35 -14.25 -7.19
N ARG A 42 -11.63 -14.22 -7.57
CA ARG A 42 -12.21 -13.23 -8.47
C ARG A 42 -11.95 -11.80 -7.99
N ASN A 43 -12.26 -11.52 -6.72
CA ASN A 43 -12.04 -10.21 -6.14
C ASN A 43 -10.55 -9.88 -6.04
N THR A 44 -9.70 -10.85 -5.70
CA THR A 44 -8.24 -10.63 -5.66
C THR A 44 -7.71 -10.20 -7.03
N VAL A 45 -8.12 -10.86 -8.12
CA VAL A 45 -7.67 -10.48 -9.46
C VAL A 45 -8.15 -9.08 -9.83
N GLN A 46 -9.38 -8.72 -9.48
CA GLN A 46 -9.91 -7.38 -9.72
C GLN A 46 -9.19 -6.30 -8.92
N VAL A 47 -8.86 -6.55 -7.65
CA VAL A 47 -8.05 -5.65 -6.82
C VAL A 47 -6.68 -5.43 -7.46
N LEU A 48 -5.97 -6.50 -7.85
CA LEU A 48 -4.66 -6.37 -8.52
C LEU A 48 -4.76 -5.56 -9.82
N ARG A 49 -5.85 -5.68 -10.58
CA ARG A 49 -6.06 -4.87 -11.78
C ARG A 49 -6.18 -3.39 -11.43
N LEU A 50 -7.01 -3.05 -10.45
CA LEU A 50 -7.25 -1.67 -10.03
C LEU A 50 -6.00 -1.02 -9.45
N GLU A 51 -5.24 -1.72 -8.61
CA GLU A 51 -3.97 -1.23 -8.07
C GLU A 51 -2.95 -0.91 -9.17
N ALA A 52 -2.77 -1.81 -10.13
CA ALA A 52 -1.84 -1.60 -11.25
C ALA A 52 -2.29 -0.45 -12.15
N GLU A 53 -3.60 -0.29 -12.36
CA GLU A 53 -4.17 0.83 -13.10
C GLU A 53 -3.99 2.16 -12.34
N ALA A 54 -4.19 2.15 -11.01
CA ALA A 54 -4.02 3.32 -10.15
C ALA A 54 -2.57 3.82 -10.16
N TRP A 55 -1.59 2.93 -9.95
CA TRP A 55 -0.17 3.30 -10.00
C TRP A 55 0.26 3.81 -11.38
N LEU A 56 -0.26 3.22 -12.46
CA LEU A 56 -0.01 3.74 -13.81
C LEU A 56 -0.63 5.13 -13.99
N ALA A 57 -1.87 5.34 -13.55
CA ALA A 57 -2.56 6.62 -13.66
C ALA A 57 -1.79 7.72 -12.91
N LEU A 58 -1.30 7.44 -11.70
CA LEU A 58 -0.46 8.36 -10.94
C LEU A 58 0.82 8.70 -11.70
N ALA A 59 1.51 7.69 -12.24
CA ALA A 59 2.74 7.89 -13.01
C ALA A 59 2.53 8.67 -14.33
N GLU A 60 1.29 8.70 -14.84
CA GLU A 60 0.87 9.49 -15.99
C GLU A 60 0.38 10.91 -15.63
N GLY A 61 0.33 11.24 -14.33
CA GLY A 61 -0.13 12.54 -13.82
C GLY A 61 -1.64 12.67 -13.68
N TYR A 62 -2.37 11.56 -13.61
CA TYR A 62 -3.82 11.52 -13.40
C TYR A 62 -4.15 11.21 -11.93
N ASP A 63 -3.79 12.12 -11.02
CA ASP A 63 -3.83 11.92 -9.57
C ASP A 63 -5.22 11.55 -9.05
N ASP A 64 -6.27 12.32 -9.41
CA ASP A 64 -7.65 12.05 -8.99
C ASP A 64 -8.12 10.65 -9.41
N ARG A 65 -7.81 10.27 -10.66
CA ARG A 65 -8.14 8.95 -11.19
C ARG A 65 -7.38 7.84 -10.45
N ALA A 66 -6.12 8.08 -10.10
CA ALA A 66 -5.32 7.12 -9.36
C ALA A 66 -5.92 6.84 -7.98
N LEU A 67 -6.31 7.90 -7.26
CA LEU A 67 -6.97 7.79 -5.96
C LEU A 67 -8.34 7.09 -6.07
N ASP A 68 -9.18 7.46 -7.04
CA ASP A 68 -10.48 6.80 -7.26
C ASP A 68 -10.32 5.28 -7.49
N LEU A 69 -9.34 4.88 -8.31
CA LEU A 69 -9.06 3.49 -8.59
C LEU A 69 -8.56 2.74 -7.35
N MET A 70 -7.69 3.37 -6.56
CA MET A 70 -7.13 2.76 -5.35
C MET A 70 -8.18 2.66 -4.22
N HIS A 71 -9.05 3.66 -4.06
CA HIS A 71 -10.21 3.57 -3.16
C HIS A 71 -11.18 2.46 -3.58
N ALA A 72 -11.44 2.31 -4.88
CA ALA A 72 -12.27 1.21 -5.39
C ALA A 72 -11.64 -0.17 -5.10
N ALA A 73 -10.31 -0.28 -5.20
CA ALA A 73 -9.59 -1.49 -4.83
C ALA A 73 -9.74 -1.80 -3.33
N ALA A 74 -9.61 -0.79 -2.46
CA ALA A 74 -9.74 -0.94 -1.01
C ALA A 74 -11.14 -1.43 -0.64
N ALA A 75 -12.17 -0.79 -1.20
CA ALA A 75 -13.56 -1.19 -0.96
C ALA A 75 -13.85 -2.65 -1.34
N ILE A 76 -13.26 -3.16 -2.43
CA ILE A 76 -13.40 -4.57 -2.81
C ILE A 76 -12.64 -5.46 -1.83
N GLU A 77 -11.42 -5.09 -1.44
CA GLU A 77 -10.62 -5.86 -0.49
C GLU A 77 -11.30 -5.98 0.87
N ASP A 78 -11.90 -4.91 1.38
CA ASP A 78 -12.58 -4.87 2.68
C ASP A 78 -13.84 -5.74 2.71
N GLN A 79 -14.55 -5.81 1.60
CA GLN A 79 -15.75 -6.63 1.44
C GLN A 79 -15.45 -8.09 1.10
N THR A 80 -14.20 -8.43 0.77
CA THR A 80 -13.83 -9.80 0.42
C THR A 80 -13.62 -10.62 1.68
N ASP A 81 -14.34 -11.74 1.80
CA ASP A 81 -14.30 -12.63 2.96
C ASP A 81 -12.84 -13.03 3.32
N LYS A 82 -12.43 -12.64 4.53
CA LYS A 82 -11.13 -12.93 5.13
C LYS A 82 -11.23 -14.25 5.92
N SER A 83 -11.70 -15.32 5.26
CA SER A 83 -11.70 -16.67 5.80
C SER A 83 -10.32 -17.02 6.37
N SER A 84 -10.27 -17.73 7.50
CA SER A 84 -9.02 -18.12 8.18
C SER A 84 -8.11 -19.03 7.32
N LEU A 85 -8.64 -19.60 6.24
CA LEU A 85 -7.91 -20.43 5.29
C LEU A 85 -7.35 -19.64 4.11
N SER A 86 -7.83 -18.42 3.87
CA SER A 86 -7.39 -17.58 2.76
C SER A 86 -6.03 -16.93 3.09
N PRO A 87 -5.04 -17.01 2.20
CA PRO A 87 -3.77 -16.30 2.41
C PRO A 87 -4.00 -14.81 2.62
N GLY A 88 -3.25 -14.22 3.55
CA GLY A 88 -3.22 -12.78 3.72
C GLY A 88 -2.74 -12.07 2.44
N ARG A 89 -3.14 -10.81 2.29
CA ARG A 89 -2.73 -9.98 1.16
C ARG A 89 -1.23 -9.70 1.25
N VAL A 90 -0.53 -9.86 0.13
CA VAL A 90 0.92 -9.63 0.05
C VAL A 90 1.24 -8.16 0.33
N LEU A 91 0.52 -7.26 -0.35
CA LEU A 91 0.58 -5.82 -0.16
C LEU A 91 -0.85 -5.29 -0.02
N PRO A 92 -1.35 -5.05 1.21
CA PRO A 92 -2.71 -4.56 1.44
C PRO A 92 -2.99 -3.26 0.68
N VAL A 93 -4.22 -3.09 0.21
CA VAL A 93 -4.57 -1.90 -0.60
C VAL A 93 -4.39 -0.61 0.19
N HIS A 94 -4.80 -0.61 1.46
CA HIS A 94 -4.63 0.54 2.35
C HIS A 94 -3.17 0.96 2.56
N GLU A 95 -2.19 0.04 2.47
CA GLU A 95 -0.77 0.43 2.47
C GLU A 95 -0.40 1.17 1.18
N GLN A 96 -0.89 0.70 0.03
CA GLN A 96 -0.62 1.32 -1.27
C GLN A 96 -1.31 2.68 -1.41
N LEU A 97 -2.52 2.80 -0.88
CA LEU A 97 -3.23 4.07 -0.84
C LEU A 97 -2.50 5.07 0.09
N GLY A 98 -2.02 4.62 1.25
CA GLY A 98 -1.15 5.42 2.11
C GLY A 98 0.12 5.90 1.40
N ASP A 99 0.81 5.03 0.65
CA ASP A 99 1.97 5.40 -0.15
C ASP A 99 1.62 6.49 -1.20
N MET A 100 0.53 6.29 -1.93
CA MET A 100 0.07 7.21 -2.98
C MET A 100 -0.31 8.58 -2.41
N LEU A 101 -1.05 8.61 -1.32
CA LEU A 101 -1.43 9.84 -0.63
C LEU A 101 -0.20 10.59 -0.12
N LEU A 102 0.82 9.89 0.40
CA LEU A 102 2.10 10.49 0.77
C LEU A 102 2.83 11.10 -0.43
N GLU A 103 2.87 10.40 -1.57
CA GLU A 103 3.46 10.92 -2.83
C GLU A 103 2.76 12.20 -3.30
N LEU A 104 1.45 12.31 -3.06
CA LEU A 104 0.61 13.48 -3.36
C LEU A 104 0.62 14.56 -2.27
N GLY A 105 1.36 14.36 -1.17
CA GLY A 105 1.44 15.31 -0.06
C GLY A 105 0.22 15.34 0.88
N GLN A 106 -0.70 14.39 0.76
CA GLN A 106 -1.89 14.22 1.60
C GLN A 106 -1.56 13.39 2.85
N ALA A 107 -0.71 13.95 3.71
CA ALA A 107 -0.08 13.23 4.82
C ALA A 107 -1.07 12.80 5.93
N GLU A 108 -2.12 13.59 6.20
CA GLU A 108 -3.12 13.23 7.20
C GLU A 108 -3.96 12.03 6.74
N GLU A 109 -4.38 12.04 5.48
CA GLU A 109 -5.11 10.95 4.85
C GLU A 109 -4.25 9.70 4.77
N ALA A 110 -2.98 9.81 4.36
CA ALA A 110 -2.06 8.68 4.33
C ALA A 110 -1.92 8.00 5.69
N PHE A 111 -1.81 8.79 6.78
CA PHE A 111 -1.76 8.25 8.14
C PHE A 111 -2.99 7.41 8.47
N ARG A 112 -4.20 7.86 8.07
CA ARG A 112 -5.45 7.13 8.30
C ARG A 112 -5.48 5.80 7.54
N GLU A 113 -5.02 5.78 6.30
CA GLU A 113 -4.99 4.56 5.48
C GLU A 113 -4.02 3.52 6.05
N TYR A 114 -2.83 3.92 6.49
CA TYR A 114 -1.94 2.99 7.19
C TYR A 114 -2.52 2.49 8.52
N ALA A 115 -3.28 3.32 9.24
CA ALA A 115 -3.98 2.88 10.45
C ALA A 115 -5.09 1.86 10.14
N GLU A 116 -5.84 2.05 9.05
CA GLU A 116 -6.85 1.09 8.57
C GLU A 116 -6.22 -0.25 8.20
N SER A 117 -5.09 -0.21 7.49
CA SER A 117 -4.26 -1.40 7.20
C SER A 117 -3.92 -2.21 8.47
N LEU A 118 -3.56 -1.53 9.56
CA LEU A 118 -3.25 -2.18 10.84
C LEU A 118 -4.48 -2.73 11.56
N GLY A 119 -5.66 -2.16 11.33
CA GLY A 119 -6.94 -2.72 11.80
C GLY A 119 -7.21 -4.09 11.19
N HIS A 120 -6.83 -4.29 9.93
CA HIS A 120 -6.93 -5.59 9.26
C HIS A 120 -5.77 -6.53 9.52
N ALA A 121 -4.56 -6.01 9.65
CA ALA A 121 -3.36 -6.78 9.86
C ALA A 121 -2.44 -6.10 10.85
N ALA A 122 -2.67 -6.40 12.13
CA ALA A 122 -1.91 -5.82 13.24
C ALA A 122 -0.41 -6.11 13.12
N ARG A 123 0.41 -5.18 13.64
CA ARG A 123 1.88 -5.31 13.76
C ARG A 123 2.61 -5.48 12.42
N ARG A 124 2.06 -4.94 11.32
CA ARG A 124 2.76 -4.89 10.03
C ARG A 124 3.80 -3.77 10.02
N PHE A 125 5.04 -4.16 9.73
CA PHE A 125 6.20 -3.26 9.72
C PHE A 125 6.00 -2.07 8.76
N ASN A 126 5.56 -2.34 7.53
CA ASN A 126 5.42 -1.31 6.51
C ASN A 126 4.34 -0.29 6.87
N SER A 127 3.16 -0.73 7.34
CA SER A 127 2.09 0.18 7.75
C SER A 127 2.50 1.05 8.94
N ILE A 128 3.19 0.50 9.94
CA ILE A 128 3.68 1.29 11.09
C ILE A 128 4.72 2.32 10.65
N TYR A 129 5.63 1.94 9.75
CA TYR A 129 6.60 2.87 9.19
C TYR A 129 5.92 3.97 8.36
N GLY A 130 4.95 3.60 7.53
CA GLY A 130 4.11 4.53 6.77
C GLY A 130 3.36 5.52 7.67
N MET A 131 2.76 5.06 8.78
CA MET A 131 2.17 5.94 9.79
C MET A 131 3.18 6.94 10.35
N ALA A 132 4.38 6.47 10.70
CA ALA A 132 5.40 7.34 11.29
C ALA A 132 5.83 8.46 10.33
N ARG A 133 6.10 8.10 9.07
CA ARG A 133 6.44 9.04 7.98
C ARG A 133 5.31 10.01 7.68
N SER A 134 4.07 9.51 7.62
CA SER A 134 2.87 10.33 7.38
C SER A 134 2.65 11.32 8.50
N ALA A 135 2.72 10.88 9.76
CA ALA A 135 2.59 11.75 10.92
C ALA A 135 3.69 12.82 10.97
N GLN A 136 4.93 12.46 10.60
CA GLN A 136 6.03 13.41 10.51
C GLN A 136 5.77 14.47 9.43
N ALA A 137 5.32 14.07 8.23
CA ALA A 137 4.98 14.98 7.14
C ALA A 137 3.77 15.88 7.48
N TRP A 138 2.81 15.36 8.25
CA TRP A 138 1.65 16.09 8.76
C TRP A 138 2.00 17.05 9.92
N GLY A 139 3.22 17.01 10.46
CA GLY A 139 3.64 17.85 11.59
C GLY A 139 3.16 17.34 12.96
N ARG A 140 2.69 16.10 13.04
CA ARG A 140 2.27 15.42 14.28
C ARG A 140 3.40 14.61 14.88
N GLY A 141 4.37 15.33 15.46
CA GLY A 141 5.57 14.75 16.07
C GLY A 141 5.27 13.74 17.19
N ASP A 142 4.19 13.94 17.94
CA ASP A 142 3.69 13.03 18.96
C ASP A 142 3.30 11.66 18.37
N LEU A 143 2.52 11.67 17.29
CA LEU A 143 2.10 10.47 16.57
C LEU A 143 3.28 9.80 15.87
N ALA A 144 4.16 10.59 15.24
CA ALA A 144 5.37 10.05 14.60
C ALA A 144 6.27 9.34 15.63
N ALA A 145 6.52 9.96 16.79
CA ALA A 145 7.31 9.35 17.85
C ALA A 145 6.65 8.06 18.37
N HIS A 146 5.32 8.05 18.53
CA HIS A 146 4.59 6.84 18.92
C HIS A 146 4.77 5.71 17.89
N SER A 147 4.51 5.98 16.62
CA SER A 147 4.65 5.00 15.54
C SER A 147 6.09 4.49 15.38
N TYR A 148 7.10 5.35 15.50
CA TYR A 148 8.50 4.91 15.45
C TYR A 148 8.90 4.03 16.63
N ARG A 149 8.37 4.28 17.84
CA ARG A 149 8.60 3.36 18.98
C ARG A 149 7.99 1.98 18.70
N LEU A 150 6.76 1.93 18.20
CA LEU A 150 6.12 0.66 17.78
C LEU A 150 6.94 -0.06 16.70
N LEU A 151 7.53 0.67 15.74
CA LEU A 151 8.38 0.08 14.72
C LEU A 151 9.62 -0.58 15.33
N LEU A 152 10.25 0.08 16.32
CA LEU A 152 11.42 -0.45 17.02
C LEU A 152 11.09 -1.67 17.89
N GLU A 153 9.87 -1.78 18.43
CA GLU A 153 9.42 -2.99 19.13
C GLU A 153 9.30 -4.21 18.21
N LEU A 154 9.11 -4.01 16.91
CA LEU A 154 9.06 -5.08 15.91
C LEU A 154 10.44 -5.44 15.34
N ALA A 155 11.38 -4.50 15.41
CA ALA A 155 12.71 -4.70 14.88
C ALA A 155 13.60 -5.50 15.83
N VAL A 156 14.44 -6.38 15.27
CA VAL A 156 15.56 -6.92 16.03
C VAL A 156 16.55 -5.80 16.36
N PRO A 157 17.21 -5.82 17.53
CA PRO A 157 18.07 -4.73 17.98
C PRO A 157 19.10 -4.25 16.95
N ASP A 158 19.78 -5.19 16.27
CA ASP A 158 20.84 -4.92 15.29
C ASP A 158 20.33 -4.91 13.83
N SER A 159 19.05 -4.59 13.62
CA SER A 159 18.48 -4.57 12.28
C SER A 159 19.21 -3.55 11.38
N PRO A 160 19.72 -3.96 10.20
CA PRO A 160 20.38 -3.06 9.26
C PRO A 160 19.39 -2.26 8.40
N ARG A 161 18.09 -2.38 8.67
CA ARG A 161 17.02 -1.74 7.89
C ARG A 161 17.09 -0.21 8.01
N PRO A 162 17.04 0.53 6.89
CA PRO A 162 17.09 1.99 6.92
C PRO A 162 15.94 2.59 7.73
N GLU A 163 14.76 1.98 7.73
CA GLU A 163 13.59 2.43 8.49
C GLU A 163 13.83 2.39 10.00
N VAL A 164 14.61 1.41 10.48
CA VAL A 164 15.01 1.28 11.89
C VAL A 164 16.02 2.35 12.27
N ALA A 165 16.99 2.62 11.39
CA ALA A 165 17.95 3.70 11.59
C ALA A 165 17.26 5.08 11.63
N GLU A 166 16.28 5.29 10.75
CA GLU A 166 15.47 6.50 10.73
C GLU A 166 14.66 6.68 12.02
N ALA A 167 13.97 5.62 12.46
CA ALA A 167 13.20 5.64 13.71
C ALA A 167 14.07 6.03 14.92
N ARG A 168 15.26 5.43 15.06
CA ARG A 168 16.22 5.76 16.13
C ARG A 168 16.67 7.22 16.04
N LYS A 169 17.01 7.68 14.84
CA LYS A 169 17.44 9.07 14.62
C LYS A 169 16.34 10.07 14.97
N PHE A 170 15.09 9.79 14.57
CA PHE A 170 13.96 10.66 14.87
C PHE A 170 13.74 10.78 16.38
N LEU A 171 13.73 9.65 17.10
CA LEU A 171 13.47 9.64 18.54
C LEU A 171 14.58 10.33 19.34
N ALA A 172 15.85 10.19 18.95
CA ALA A 172 16.95 10.88 19.61
C ALA A 172 16.92 12.41 19.43
N LEU A 173 16.18 12.93 18.45
CA LEU A 173 15.98 14.37 18.23
C LEU A 173 14.69 14.90 18.86
N ALA A 174 13.78 14.02 19.26
CA ALA A 174 12.49 14.35 19.87
C ALA A 174 12.54 14.34 21.41
N GLU A 175 13.66 13.90 21.98
CA GLU A 175 14.03 14.03 23.41
C GLU A 175 14.66 15.40 23.69
#